data_AF-A0A5S4H7I9-F1
#
_entry.id   AF-A0A5S4H7I9-F1
#
_cell.length_a   1.000
_cell.length_b   1.000
_cell.length_c   1.000
_cell.angle_alpha   90.00
_cell.angle_beta   90.00
_cell.angle_gamma   90.00
#
_symmetry.space_group_name_H-M   'P 1'
#
loop_
_entity.id
_entity.type
_entity.pdbx_description
1 polymer ?
#
loop_
_entity_poly.entity_id
_entity_poly.type
_entity_poly.pdbx_seq_one_letter_code
_entity_poly.pdbx_strand_id
1 'polypeptide(L)'
;MNAFFTELAKKLAERWVGLLAVPGLLFVGVAWAGSRLGWAHALDLAMLRAQVTALGTEQGKLTVSAQILTAVWLLLASCGIGLVVQALTAPVRALWLGQWPRGLHGLRDRLTRARSERWNAHVETRHALQRAHPAAERTPAQQAAIDAAADRANRIALAPPARPTWMGDRVAAVEQVALNRYSLDLAFAWPRLWLVLPDPVRADISAAHGQFAATVVTFAWAIPYAVLTVWWWPAAVVALAVALTGWTRARSALAELTDLTEAALDLHGRTLATSLGTSPPESTGPLSQDEGRAITRQTRKGR
;
A
#
# COMPACT_ATOMS: atom_id res chain seq x y z
N MET A 1 35.30 -9.44 12.68
CA MET A 1 33.98 -9.43 13.35
C MET A 1 33.53 -8.01 13.68
N ASN A 2 34.34 -7.16 14.34
CA ASN A 2 33.99 -5.75 14.61
C ASN A 2 33.66 -4.93 13.35
N ALA A 3 34.41 -5.09 12.26
CA ALA A 3 34.15 -4.36 11.02
C ALA A 3 32.76 -4.65 10.41
N PHE A 4 32.28 -5.90 10.49
CA PHE A 4 30.94 -6.26 10.02
C PHE A 4 29.85 -5.62 10.88
N PHE A 5 29.98 -5.68 12.21
CA PHE A 5 29.03 -5.04 13.12
C PHE A 5 29.04 -3.51 13.01
N THR A 6 30.21 -2.91 12.81
CA THR A 6 30.33 -1.46 12.55
C THR A 6 29.68 -1.07 11.23
N GLU A 7 29.90 -1.83 10.16
CA GLU A 7 29.29 -1.57 8.86
C GLU A 7 27.78 -1.79 8.88
N LEU A 8 27.32 -2.83 9.59
CA LEU A 8 25.90 -3.09 9.81
C LEU A 8 25.27 -1.96 10.63
N ALA A 9 25.92 -1.51 11.71
CA ALA A 9 25.47 -0.40 12.55
C ALA A 9 25.43 0.91 11.77
N LYS A 10 26.43 1.17 10.92
CA LYS A 10 26.49 2.35 10.04
C LYS A 10 25.36 2.33 9.01
N LYS A 11 25.15 1.23 8.30
CA LYS A 11 24.04 1.09 7.34
C LYS A 11 22.68 1.18 8.01
N LEU A 12 22.54 0.61 9.21
CA LEU A 12 21.34 0.82 10.01
C LEU A 12 21.18 2.31 10.31
N ALA A 13 22.19 2.94 10.91
CA ALA A 13 22.14 4.34 11.31
C ALA A 13 21.78 5.25 10.12
N GLU A 14 22.43 5.10 8.97
CA GLU A 14 22.12 5.85 7.76
C GLU A 14 20.66 5.66 7.32
N ARG A 15 20.17 4.43 7.34
CA ARG A 15 18.78 4.10 6.98
C ARG A 15 17.76 4.65 7.98
N TRP A 16 18.04 4.56 9.28
CA TRP A 16 17.20 5.10 10.35
C TRP A 16 17.19 6.63 10.34
N VAL A 17 18.33 7.27 10.08
CA VAL A 17 18.42 8.73 9.94
C VAL A 17 17.59 9.21 8.75
N GLY A 18 17.75 8.58 7.59
CA GLY A 18 16.99 8.96 6.39
C GLY A 18 15.49 8.71 6.51
N LEU A 19 15.07 7.60 7.12
CA LEU A 19 13.66 7.21 7.21
C LEU A 19 12.90 7.81 8.40
N LEU A 20 13.58 8.04 9.54
CA LEU A 20 12.94 8.55 10.76
C LEU A 20 13.39 9.96 11.12
N ALA A 21 14.70 10.20 11.18
CA ALA A 21 15.21 11.45 11.75
C ALA A 21 15.01 12.66 10.84
N VAL A 22 15.16 12.51 9.52
CA VAL A 22 14.97 13.64 8.59
C VAL A 22 13.51 14.07 8.51
N PRO A 23 12.53 13.16 8.26
CA PRO A 23 11.12 13.57 8.23
C PRO A 23 10.61 14.02 9.60
N GLY A 24 11.09 13.40 10.69
CA GLY A 24 10.77 13.80 12.05
C GLY A 24 11.28 15.21 12.37
N LEU A 25 12.49 15.56 11.93
CA LEU A 25 13.06 16.90 12.14
C LEU A 25 12.27 17.95 11.38
N LEU A 26 11.88 17.65 10.14
CA LEU A 26 11.00 18.52 9.34
C LEU A 26 9.68 18.76 10.09
N PHE A 27 9.05 17.70 10.60
CA PHE A 27 7.82 17.83 11.38
C PHE A 27 8.02 18.65 12.65
N VAL A 28 9.09 18.42 13.42
CA VAL A 28 9.38 19.20 14.64
C VAL A 28 9.58 20.67 14.32
N GLY A 29 10.32 21.00 13.26
CA GLY A 29 10.51 22.39 12.81
C GLY A 29 9.20 23.05 12.41
N VAL A 30 8.34 22.33 11.68
CA VAL A 30 7.01 22.79 11.29
C VAL A 30 6.09 22.96 12.50
N ALA A 31 6.08 22.01 13.44
CA ALA A 31 5.31 22.10 14.67
C ALA A 31 5.77 23.27 15.56
N TRP A 32 7.08 23.50 15.64
CA TRP A 32 7.63 24.65 16.35
C TRP A 32 7.19 25.96 15.69
N ALA A 33 7.32 26.09 14.37
CA ALA A 33 6.86 27.28 13.65
C ALA A 33 5.35 27.53 13.85
N GLY A 34 4.54 26.47 13.74
CA GLY A 34 3.10 26.53 14.00
C GLY A 34 2.76 26.97 15.43
N SER A 35 3.52 26.50 16.44
CA SER A 35 3.32 26.90 17.83
C SER A 35 3.65 28.38 18.11
N ARG A 36 4.53 28.99 17.30
CA ARG A 36 4.92 30.40 17.43
C ARG A 36 4.01 31.34 16.66
N LEU A 37 3.56 30.94 15.47
CA LEU A 37 2.72 31.77 14.58
C LEU A 37 1.23 31.64 14.93
N GLY A 38 0.78 30.44 15.30
CA GLY A 38 -0.62 30.12 15.55
C GLY A 38 -1.53 30.36 14.34
N TRP A 39 -2.83 30.45 14.58
CA TRP A 39 -3.83 30.63 13.52
C TRP A 39 -3.76 32.00 12.83
N ALA A 40 -3.62 33.09 13.60
CA ALA A 40 -3.76 34.45 13.09
C ALA A 40 -2.59 34.91 12.21
N HIS A 41 -1.36 34.50 12.54
CA HIS A 41 -0.14 34.90 11.82
C HIS A 41 0.45 33.73 11.04
N ALA A 42 -0.39 32.79 10.60
CA ALA A 42 0.04 31.48 10.12
C ALA A 42 1.05 31.52 8.95
N LEU A 43 1.03 32.57 8.14
CA LEU A 43 1.94 32.78 7.00
C LEU A 43 2.85 34.01 7.16
N ASP A 44 2.96 34.56 8.37
CA ASP A 44 3.81 35.72 8.63
C ASP A 44 5.31 35.32 8.66
N LEU A 45 5.96 35.48 7.51
CA LEU A 45 7.38 35.18 7.33
C LEU A 45 8.29 36.12 8.13
N ALA A 46 7.85 37.35 8.42
CA ALA A 46 8.66 38.30 9.18
C ALA A 46 8.69 37.88 10.66
N MET A 47 7.53 37.52 11.22
CA MET A 47 7.42 36.98 12.57
C MET A 47 8.21 35.67 12.70
N LEU A 48 8.13 34.77 11.72
CA LEU A 48 8.91 33.53 11.74
C LEU A 48 10.41 33.80 11.76
N ARG A 49 10.91 34.72 10.92
CA ARG A 49 12.32 35.11 10.89
C ARG A 49 12.76 35.68 12.23
N ALA A 50 11.96 36.56 12.84
CA ALA A 50 12.27 37.13 14.15
C ALA A 50 12.36 36.04 15.23
N GLN A 51 11.45 35.06 15.23
CA GLN A 51 11.48 33.93 16.17
C GLN A 51 12.71 33.03 15.96
N VAL A 52 13.12 32.79 14.71
CA VAL A 52 14.32 32.01 14.39
C VAL A 52 15.58 32.74 14.86
N THR A 53 15.68 34.05 14.62
CA THR A 53 16.80 34.86 15.12
C THR A 53 16.84 34.87 16.65
N ALA A 54 15.70 35.05 17.31
CA ALA A 54 15.60 34.99 18.76
C ALA A 54 16.07 33.63 19.31
N LEU A 55 15.62 32.53 18.71
CA LEU A 55 16.06 31.17 19.08
C LEU A 55 17.58 31.02 18.98
N GLY A 56 18.17 31.47 17.87
CA GLY A 56 19.62 31.43 17.67
C GLY A 56 20.40 32.25 18.71
N THR A 57 19.89 33.44 19.04
CA THR A 57 20.52 34.29 20.06
C THR A 57 20.44 33.70 21.47
N GLU A 58 19.32 33.08 21.85
CA GLU A 58 19.17 32.40 23.14
C GLU A 58 20.06 31.17 23.21
N GLN A 59 20.15 30.40 22.13
CA GLN A 59 21.00 29.21 22.06
C GLN A 59 22.50 29.55 22.13
N GLY A 60 22.92 30.71 21.59
CA GLY A 60 24.27 31.23 21.73
C GLY A 60 24.67 31.62 23.16
N LYS A 61 23.70 31.90 24.04
CA LYS A 61 23.92 32.21 25.46
C LYS A 61 24.06 30.95 26.34
N LEU A 62 23.65 29.79 25.84
CA LEU A 62 23.71 28.53 26.57
C LEU A 62 25.16 28.02 26.69
N THR A 63 25.44 27.28 27.76
CA THR A 63 26.70 26.53 27.87
C THR A 63 26.80 25.46 26.79
N VAL A 64 28.01 25.04 26.43
CA VAL A 64 28.24 23.96 25.44
C VAL A 64 27.47 22.68 25.82
N SER A 65 27.45 22.33 27.10
CA SER A 65 26.70 21.17 27.59
C SER A 65 25.19 21.30 27.37
N ALA A 66 24.62 22.49 27.59
CA ALA A 66 23.20 22.75 27.34
C ALA A 66 22.86 22.79 25.85
N GLN A 67 23.76 23.26 24.99
CA GLN A 67 23.60 23.19 23.53
C GLN A 67 23.57 21.74 23.03
N ILE A 68 24.51 20.91 23.50
CA ILE A 68 24.55 19.47 23.19
C ILE A 68 23.25 18.81 23.67
N LEU A 69 22.80 19.09 24.89
CA LEU A 69 21.57 18.53 25.44
C LEU A 69 20.35 18.91 24.59
N THR A 70 20.27 20.16 24.11
CA THR A 70 19.19 20.63 23.22
C THR A 70 19.19 19.88 21.89
N ALA A 71 20.37 19.68 21.29
CA ALA A 71 20.51 18.91 20.05
C ALA A 71 20.11 17.43 20.25
N VAL A 72 20.50 16.83 21.38
CA VAL A 72 20.10 15.46 21.75
C VAL A 72 18.58 15.37 21.90
N TRP A 73 17.94 16.31 22.61
CA TRP A 73 16.48 16.34 22.75
C TRP A 73 15.76 16.49 21.42
N LEU A 74 16.26 17.34 20.53
CA LEU A 74 15.69 17.52 19.19
C LEU A 74 15.78 16.22 18.36
N LEU A 75 16.91 15.52 18.42
CA LEU A 75 17.08 14.23 17.76
C LEU A 75 16.15 13.16 18.37
N LEU A 76 16.02 13.12 19.70
CA LEU A 76 15.10 12.20 20.37
C LEU A 76 13.64 12.46 20.00
N ALA A 77 13.22 13.73 19.98
CA ALA A 77 11.87 14.11 19.56
C ALA A 77 11.60 13.71 18.11
N SER A 78 12.54 14.01 17.21
CA SER A 78 12.48 13.64 15.81
C SER A 78 12.34 12.12 15.62
N CYS A 79 13.24 11.33 16.23
CA CYS A 79 13.20 9.88 16.18
C CYS A 79 11.91 9.31 16.81
N GLY A 80 11.45 9.89 17.92
CA GLY A 80 10.21 9.49 18.59
C GLY A 80 8.99 9.64 17.69
N ILE A 81 8.86 10.77 17.01
CA ILE A 81 7.76 10.99 16.04
C ILE A 81 7.89 10.02 14.87
N GLY A 82 9.09 9.81 14.35
CA GLY A 82 9.36 8.81 13.31
C GLY A 82 8.89 7.41 13.72
N LEU A 83 9.17 6.98 14.96
CA LEU A 83 8.72 5.68 15.49
C LEU A 83 7.20 5.60 15.61
N VAL A 84 6.53 6.66 16.07
CA VAL A 84 5.06 6.72 16.13
C VAL A 84 4.47 6.56 14.73
N VAL A 85 5.00 7.29 13.74
CA VAL A 85 4.55 7.18 12.35
C VAL A 85 4.78 5.76 11.80
N GLN A 86 5.92 5.14 12.09
CA GLN A 86 6.19 3.75 11.71
C GLN A 86 5.19 2.78 12.34
N ALA A 87 4.82 2.98 13.61
CA ALA A 87 3.80 2.17 14.28
C ALA A 87 2.41 2.33 13.65
N LEU A 88 2.09 3.52 13.12
CA LEU A 88 0.83 3.82 12.42
C LEU A 88 0.76 3.19 11.00
N THR A 89 1.90 2.81 10.41
CA THR A 89 1.94 2.14 9.09
C THR A 89 1.11 0.85 9.07
N ALA A 90 1.20 0.01 10.11
CA ALA A 90 0.47 -1.25 10.19
C ALA A 90 -1.07 -1.08 10.19
N PRO A 91 -1.67 -0.25 11.07
CA PRO A 91 -3.10 -0.01 11.03
C PRO A 91 -3.56 0.70 9.75
N VAL A 92 -2.79 1.64 9.21
CA VAL A 92 -3.11 2.26 7.91
C VAL A 92 -3.17 1.20 6.81
N ARG A 93 -2.16 0.33 6.75
CA ARG A 93 -2.13 -0.80 5.80
C ARG A 93 -3.30 -1.75 5.99
N ALA A 94 -3.62 -2.11 7.23
CA ALA A 94 -4.75 -3.00 7.55
C ALA A 94 -6.09 -2.39 7.09
N LEU A 95 -6.29 -1.08 7.34
CA LEU A 95 -7.47 -0.35 6.87
C LEU A 95 -7.56 -0.34 5.34
N TRP A 96 -6.45 -0.07 4.65
CA TRP A 96 -6.39 -0.08 3.19
C TRP A 96 -6.62 -1.46 2.58
N LEU A 97 -6.19 -2.53 3.24
CA LEU A 97 -6.41 -3.91 2.79
C LEU A 97 -7.76 -4.49 3.24
N GLY A 98 -8.59 -3.70 3.93
CA GLY A 98 -9.92 -4.12 4.38
C GLY A 98 -9.93 -5.01 5.62
N GLN A 99 -8.81 -5.10 6.34
CA GLN A 99 -8.64 -5.80 7.61
C GLN A 99 -9.08 -4.90 8.78
N TRP A 100 -10.34 -4.48 8.74
CA TRP A 100 -10.87 -3.51 9.70
C TRP A 100 -11.10 -4.14 11.08
N PRO A 101 -10.93 -3.39 12.18
CA PRO A 101 -11.18 -3.89 13.52
C PRO A 101 -12.65 -4.29 13.71
N ARG A 102 -12.92 -5.17 14.69
CA ARG A 102 -14.24 -5.76 14.94
C ARG A 102 -15.38 -4.73 15.05
N GLY A 103 -15.14 -3.59 15.68
CA GLY A 103 -16.13 -2.51 15.82
C GLY A 103 -16.58 -1.89 14.50
N LEU A 104 -15.78 -2.01 13.43
CA LEU A 104 -16.09 -1.50 12.10
C LEU A 104 -16.58 -2.57 11.12
N HIS A 105 -16.83 -3.81 11.57
CA HIS A 105 -17.29 -4.89 10.68
C HIS A 105 -18.63 -4.58 10.01
N GLY A 106 -19.60 -4.00 10.72
CA GLY A 106 -20.88 -3.62 10.12
C GLY A 106 -20.71 -2.61 8.98
N LEU A 107 -19.82 -1.63 9.16
CA LEU A 107 -19.49 -0.67 8.12
C LEU A 107 -18.72 -1.33 6.97
N ARG A 108 -17.76 -2.20 7.28
CA ARG A 108 -17.00 -2.99 6.31
C ARG A 108 -17.96 -3.75 5.38
N ASP A 109 -18.88 -4.51 5.95
CA ASP A 109 -19.78 -5.38 5.20
C ASP A 109 -20.80 -4.55 4.39
N ARG A 110 -21.29 -3.43 4.95
CA ARG A 110 -22.14 -2.48 4.21
C ARG A 110 -21.42 -1.88 3.01
N LEU A 111 -20.17 -1.44 3.17
CA LEU A 111 -19.38 -0.85 2.09
C LEU A 111 -19.01 -1.88 1.03
N THR A 112 -18.60 -3.09 1.43
CA THR A 112 -18.35 -4.19 0.49
C THR A 112 -19.62 -4.51 -0.31
N ARG A 113 -20.78 -4.59 0.34
CA ARG A 113 -22.06 -4.86 -0.33
C ARG A 113 -22.43 -3.75 -1.32
N ALA A 114 -22.36 -2.49 -0.90
CA ALA A 114 -22.66 -1.36 -1.79
C ALA A 114 -21.71 -1.30 -3.00
N ARG A 115 -20.43 -1.66 -2.82
CA ARG A 115 -19.47 -1.79 -3.92
C ARG A 115 -19.84 -2.95 -4.85
N SER A 116 -20.18 -4.11 -4.29
CA SER A 116 -20.58 -5.30 -5.03
C SER A 116 -21.84 -5.06 -5.85
N GLU A 117 -22.87 -4.42 -5.27
CA GLU A 117 -24.10 -4.03 -5.97
C GLU A 117 -23.82 -3.09 -7.16
N ARG A 118 -22.98 -2.06 -6.96
CA ARG A 118 -22.56 -1.15 -8.04
C ARG A 118 -21.78 -1.86 -9.14
N TRP A 119 -20.91 -2.79 -8.78
CA TRP A 119 -20.15 -3.59 -9.73
C TRP A 119 -21.07 -4.52 -10.53
N ASN A 120 -21.99 -5.24 -9.85
CA ASN A 120 -22.98 -6.11 -10.48
C ASN A 120 -23.87 -5.33 -11.46
N ALA A 121 -24.27 -4.11 -11.14
CA ALA A 121 -25.05 -3.27 -12.06
C ALA A 121 -24.29 -2.98 -13.37
N HIS A 122 -22.99 -2.71 -13.31
CA HIS A 122 -22.17 -2.48 -14.52
C HIS A 122 -21.90 -3.78 -15.29
N VAL A 123 -21.70 -4.90 -14.60
CA VAL A 123 -21.54 -6.22 -15.22
C VAL A 123 -22.83 -6.66 -15.91
N GLU A 124 -23.99 -6.45 -15.29
CA GLU A 124 -25.28 -6.75 -15.89
C GLU A 124 -25.54 -5.88 -17.13
N THR A 125 -25.17 -4.59 -17.07
CA THR A 125 -25.23 -3.71 -18.25
C THR A 125 -24.38 -4.26 -19.40
N ARG A 126 -23.15 -4.69 -19.12
CA ARG A 126 -22.27 -5.32 -20.11
C ARG A 126 -22.90 -6.59 -20.69
N HIS A 127 -23.44 -7.47 -19.85
CA HIS A 127 -24.07 -8.71 -20.30
C HIS A 127 -25.35 -8.45 -21.12
N ALA A 128 -26.16 -7.45 -20.74
CA ALA A 128 -27.31 -7.04 -21.52
C ALA A 128 -26.91 -6.56 -22.93
N LEU A 129 -25.87 -5.74 -23.05
CA LEU A 129 -25.33 -5.30 -24.34
C LEU A 129 -24.77 -6.48 -25.16
N GLN A 130 -24.08 -7.42 -24.53
CA GLN A 130 -23.56 -8.62 -25.19
C GLN A 130 -24.66 -9.56 -25.69
N ARG A 131 -25.79 -9.66 -24.97
CA ARG A 131 -26.96 -10.43 -25.38
C ARG A 131 -27.73 -9.75 -26.51
N ALA A 132 -27.85 -8.42 -26.48
CA ALA A 132 -28.51 -7.64 -27.52
C ALA A 132 -27.73 -7.62 -28.84
N HIS A 133 -26.40 -7.71 -28.77
CA HIS A 133 -25.53 -7.69 -29.93
C HIS A 133 -24.57 -8.89 -29.89
N PRO A 134 -24.88 -10.02 -30.55
CA PRO A 134 -23.99 -11.18 -30.64
C PRO A 134 -22.69 -10.86 -31.35
N ALA A 135 -21.58 -11.50 -30.96
CA ALA A 135 -20.22 -11.15 -31.42
C ALA A 135 -20.06 -11.13 -32.95
N ALA A 136 -20.77 -11.99 -33.68
CA ALA A 136 -20.71 -12.07 -35.14
C ALA A 136 -21.34 -10.88 -35.86
N GLU A 137 -22.21 -10.11 -35.19
CA GLU A 137 -23.03 -9.06 -35.79
C GLU A 137 -22.74 -7.67 -35.21
N ARG A 138 -21.72 -7.55 -34.34
CA ARG A 138 -21.40 -6.27 -33.66
C ARG A 138 -20.77 -5.28 -34.61
N THR A 139 -21.31 -4.07 -34.62
CA THR A 139 -20.62 -2.89 -35.13
C THR A 139 -19.52 -2.44 -34.16
N PRO A 140 -18.49 -1.71 -34.65
CA PRO A 140 -17.44 -1.15 -33.78
C PRO A 140 -17.99 -0.28 -32.65
N ALA A 141 -19.06 0.48 -32.89
CA ALA A 141 -19.69 1.32 -31.87
C ALA A 141 -20.33 0.51 -30.73
N GLN A 142 -20.97 -0.63 -31.06
CA GLN A 142 -21.54 -1.53 -30.05
C GLN A 142 -20.45 -2.22 -29.23
N GLN A 143 -19.34 -2.61 -29.88
CA GLN A 143 -18.19 -3.16 -29.17
C GLN A 143 -17.59 -2.12 -28.20
N ALA A 144 -17.41 -0.87 -28.64
CA ALA A 144 -16.94 0.22 -27.77
C ALA A 144 -17.88 0.48 -26.58
N ALA A 145 -19.20 0.33 -26.74
CA ALA A 145 -20.15 0.45 -25.64
C ALA A 145 -20.02 -0.70 -24.62
N ILE A 146 -19.80 -1.93 -25.08
CA ILE A 146 -19.53 -3.10 -24.24
C ILE A 146 -18.22 -2.90 -23.47
N ASP A 147 -17.17 -2.43 -24.15
CA ASP A 147 -15.85 -2.18 -23.55
C ASP A 147 -15.94 -1.06 -22.52
N ALA A 148 -16.66 0.03 -22.81
CA ALA A 148 -16.90 1.10 -21.85
C ALA A 148 -17.68 0.64 -20.59
N ALA A 149 -18.60 -0.33 -20.74
CA ALA A 149 -19.29 -0.95 -19.61
C ALA A 149 -18.35 -1.85 -18.80
N ALA A 150 -17.48 -2.62 -19.47
CA ALA A 150 -16.43 -3.41 -18.84
C ALA A 150 -15.45 -2.50 -18.06
N ASP A 151 -15.02 -1.38 -18.65
CA ASP A 151 -14.13 -0.41 -18.01
C ASP A 151 -14.77 0.23 -16.77
N ARG A 152 -16.08 0.51 -16.80
CA ARG A 152 -16.82 0.99 -15.61
C ARG A 152 -16.78 -0.02 -14.47
N ALA A 153 -17.00 -1.30 -14.77
CA ALA A 153 -16.88 -2.37 -13.78
C ALA A 153 -15.43 -2.51 -13.27
N ASN A 154 -14.46 -2.55 -14.18
CA ASN A 154 -13.03 -2.68 -13.89
C ASN A 154 -12.48 -1.51 -13.04
N ARG A 155 -13.04 -0.30 -13.17
CA ARG A 155 -12.71 0.84 -12.29
C ARG A 155 -13.10 0.59 -10.84
N ILE A 156 -14.16 -0.19 -10.59
CA ILE A 156 -14.55 -0.60 -9.23
C ILE A 156 -13.66 -1.75 -8.77
N ALA A 157 -13.66 -2.86 -9.49
CA ALA A 157 -12.89 -4.07 -9.20
C ALA A 157 -12.78 -4.97 -10.44
N LEU A 158 -11.69 -5.74 -10.54
CA LEU A 158 -11.48 -6.71 -11.64
C LEU A 158 -12.29 -8.00 -11.47
N ALA A 159 -12.58 -8.35 -10.23
CA ALA A 159 -13.41 -9.48 -9.84
C ALA A 159 -14.50 -9.00 -8.85
N PRO A 160 -15.54 -9.80 -8.54
CA PRO A 160 -16.58 -9.41 -7.60
C PRO A 160 -16.01 -8.83 -6.29
N PRO A 161 -16.33 -7.56 -5.94
CA PRO A 161 -15.81 -6.91 -4.74
C PRO A 161 -16.05 -7.74 -3.47
N ALA A 162 -14.99 -7.96 -2.69
CA ALA A 162 -15.00 -8.76 -1.47
C ALA A 162 -14.48 -7.99 -0.23
N ARG A 163 -13.93 -6.79 -0.43
CA ARG A 163 -13.36 -5.91 0.59
C ARG A 163 -13.96 -4.50 0.45
N PRO A 164 -13.95 -3.70 1.53
CA PRO A 164 -14.56 -2.36 1.53
C PRO A 164 -13.74 -1.33 0.73
N THR A 165 -12.47 -1.61 0.47
CA THR A 165 -11.50 -0.69 -0.13
C THR A 165 -11.06 -1.19 -1.49
N TRP A 166 -10.74 -0.27 -2.41
CA TRP A 166 -10.22 -0.64 -3.72
C TRP A 166 -8.90 -1.41 -3.63
N MET A 167 -8.03 -1.04 -2.68
CA MET A 167 -6.74 -1.72 -2.48
C MET A 167 -6.93 -3.16 -1.97
N GLY A 168 -7.77 -3.35 -0.96
CA GLY A 168 -8.12 -4.69 -0.48
C GLY A 168 -8.80 -5.54 -1.55
N ASP A 169 -9.69 -4.94 -2.35
CA ASP A 169 -10.36 -5.61 -3.46
C ASP A 169 -9.37 -6.06 -4.54
N ARG A 170 -8.33 -5.28 -4.83
CA ARG A 170 -7.30 -5.67 -5.81
C ARG A 170 -6.56 -6.92 -5.38
N VAL A 171 -6.16 -7.00 -4.11
CA VAL A 171 -5.49 -8.20 -3.57
C VAL A 171 -6.45 -9.39 -3.56
N ALA A 172 -7.70 -9.19 -3.11
CA ALA A 172 -8.71 -10.24 -3.11
C ALA A 172 -9.08 -10.71 -4.52
N ALA A 173 -9.01 -9.83 -5.53
CA ALA A 173 -9.28 -10.19 -6.91
C ALA A 173 -8.26 -11.20 -7.44
N VAL A 174 -6.96 -11.06 -7.10
CA VAL A 174 -5.94 -12.05 -7.51
C VAL A 174 -6.23 -13.43 -6.92
N GLU A 175 -6.64 -13.50 -5.64
CA GLU A 175 -7.07 -14.75 -5.02
C GLU A 175 -8.28 -15.34 -5.75
N GLN A 176 -9.30 -14.53 -6.06
CA GLN A 176 -10.48 -14.97 -6.78
C GLN A 176 -10.17 -15.42 -8.22
N VAL A 177 -9.27 -14.72 -8.93
CA VAL A 177 -8.83 -15.11 -10.28
C VAL A 177 -8.12 -16.46 -10.22
N ALA A 178 -7.21 -16.65 -9.25
CA ALA A 178 -6.54 -17.93 -9.03
C ALA A 178 -7.53 -19.08 -8.77
N LEU A 179 -8.52 -18.86 -7.89
CA LEU A 179 -9.56 -19.85 -7.62
C LEU A 179 -10.46 -20.10 -8.85
N ASN A 180 -10.93 -19.06 -9.53
CA ASN A 180 -11.89 -19.22 -10.63
C ASN A 180 -11.25 -19.78 -11.89
N ARG A 181 -10.02 -19.37 -12.21
CA ARG A 181 -9.31 -19.77 -13.43
C ARG A 181 -8.66 -21.14 -13.25
N TYR A 182 -8.00 -21.36 -12.11
CA TYR A 182 -7.15 -22.52 -11.88
C TYR A 182 -7.67 -23.46 -10.78
N SER A 183 -8.79 -23.14 -10.10
CA SER A 183 -9.22 -23.88 -8.90
C SER A 183 -8.12 -24.00 -7.84
N LEU A 184 -7.23 -23.01 -7.80
CA LEU A 184 -6.08 -22.95 -6.90
C LEU A 184 -6.37 -22.00 -5.75
N ASP A 185 -6.31 -22.52 -4.52
CA ASP A 185 -6.33 -21.67 -3.32
C ASP A 185 -4.96 -21.01 -3.12
N LEU A 186 -4.85 -19.79 -3.65
CA LEU A 186 -3.60 -19.04 -3.67
C LEU A 186 -3.04 -18.80 -2.27
N ALA A 187 -3.88 -18.62 -1.25
CA ALA A 187 -3.41 -18.36 0.11
C ALA A 187 -2.55 -19.51 0.66
N PHE A 188 -2.90 -20.77 0.35
CA PHE A 188 -2.12 -21.94 0.77
C PHE A 188 -1.02 -22.32 -0.22
N ALA A 189 -1.23 -22.06 -1.51
CA ALA A 189 -0.27 -22.37 -2.57
C ALA A 189 0.89 -21.36 -2.62
N TRP A 190 0.67 -20.10 -2.25
CA TRP A 190 1.63 -19.00 -2.40
C TRP A 190 3.02 -19.29 -1.81
N PRO A 191 3.17 -19.83 -0.57
CA PRO A 191 4.50 -20.14 -0.05
C PRO A 191 5.26 -21.18 -0.87
N ARG A 192 4.56 -22.11 -1.55
CA ARG A 192 5.19 -23.11 -2.42
C ARG A 192 5.51 -22.52 -3.78
N LEU A 193 4.59 -21.73 -4.33
CA LEU A 193 4.83 -20.98 -5.55
C LEU A 193 6.09 -20.14 -5.40
N TRP A 194 6.23 -19.40 -4.30
CA TRP A 194 7.40 -18.59 -4.00
C TRP A 194 8.73 -19.34 -4.08
N LEU A 195 8.76 -20.60 -3.64
CA LEU A 195 9.98 -21.43 -3.65
C LEU A 195 10.39 -21.85 -5.06
N VAL A 196 9.42 -22.03 -5.97
CA VAL A 196 9.68 -22.42 -7.37
C VAL A 196 9.86 -21.22 -8.30
N LEU A 197 9.55 -20.00 -7.86
CA LEU A 197 9.76 -18.79 -8.65
C LEU A 197 11.26 -18.54 -8.91
N PRO A 198 11.64 -18.12 -10.12
CA PRO A 198 12.98 -17.63 -10.41
C PRO A 198 13.35 -16.42 -9.54
N ASP A 199 14.64 -16.27 -9.24
CA ASP A 199 15.18 -15.12 -8.52
C ASP A 199 14.76 -13.74 -9.07
N PRO A 200 14.79 -13.47 -10.39
CA PRO A 200 14.35 -12.16 -10.90
C PRO A 200 12.88 -11.88 -10.57
N VAL A 201 12.00 -12.88 -10.70
CA VAL A 201 10.56 -12.71 -10.42
C VAL A 201 10.32 -12.45 -8.93
N ARG A 202 11.04 -13.17 -8.04
CA ARG A 202 10.99 -12.90 -6.60
C ARG A 202 11.48 -11.49 -6.25
N ALA A 203 12.53 -11.02 -6.91
CA ALA A 203 13.07 -9.69 -6.72
C ALA A 203 12.05 -8.61 -7.13
N ASP A 204 11.40 -8.76 -8.28
CA ASP A 204 10.39 -7.82 -8.79
C ASP A 204 9.18 -7.74 -7.86
N ILE A 205 8.63 -8.89 -7.42
CA ILE A 205 7.50 -8.92 -6.48
C ILE A 205 7.90 -8.30 -5.13
N SER A 206 9.11 -8.59 -4.63
CA SER A 206 9.62 -8.01 -3.39
C SER A 206 9.81 -6.51 -3.50
N ALA A 207 10.28 -6.02 -4.66
CA ALA A 207 10.44 -4.60 -4.95
C ALA A 207 9.08 -3.89 -4.97
N ALA A 208 8.09 -4.41 -5.70
CA ALA A 208 6.73 -3.87 -5.73
C ALA A 208 6.09 -3.85 -4.33
N HIS A 209 6.28 -4.91 -3.53
CA HIS A 209 5.83 -4.95 -2.14
C HIS A 209 6.51 -3.87 -1.28
N GLY A 210 7.83 -3.69 -1.45
CA GLY A 210 8.61 -2.67 -0.77
C GLY A 210 8.16 -1.25 -1.13
N GLN A 211 7.86 -0.99 -2.41
CA GLN A 211 7.30 0.27 -2.88
C GLN A 211 5.95 0.55 -2.23
N PHE A 212 5.03 -0.42 -2.23
CA PHE A 212 3.75 -0.27 -1.53
C PHE A 212 3.96 0.05 -0.05
N ALA A 213 4.82 -0.69 0.66
CA ALA A 213 5.12 -0.41 2.06
C ALA A 213 5.64 1.03 2.28
N ALA A 214 6.54 1.51 1.42
CA ALA A 214 7.06 2.88 1.50
C ALA A 214 5.96 3.93 1.31
N THR A 215 5.01 3.72 0.38
CA THR A 215 3.88 4.66 0.17
C THR A 215 2.92 4.73 1.36
N VAL A 216 2.74 3.61 2.09
CA VAL A 216 1.96 3.60 3.34
C VAL A 216 2.65 4.47 4.40
N VAL A 217 3.98 4.37 4.53
CA VAL A 217 4.76 5.22 5.46
C VAL A 217 4.62 6.70 5.06
N THR A 218 4.70 7.02 3.77
CA THR A 218 4.44 8.39 3.28
C THR A 218 3.06 8.89 3.70
N PHE A 219 2.01 8.08 3.51
CA PHE A 219 0.66 8.46 3.94
C PHE A 219 0.56 8.64 5.46
N ALA A 220 1.21 7.77 6.24
CA ALA A 220 1.17 7.82 7.70
C ALA A 220 1.70 9.15 8.25
N TRP A 221 2.65 9.81 7.57
CA TRP A 221 3.09 11.17 7.92
C TRP A 221 2.00 12.23 7.84
N ALA A 222 0.94 12.02 7.05
CA ALA A 222 -0.18 12.97 7.01
C ALA A 222 -0.93 13.07 8.35
N ILE A 223 -0.89 12.03 9.19
CA ILE A 223 -1.61 11.98 10.47
C ILE A 223 -1.09 13.04 11.45
N PRO A 224 0.22 13.10 11.79
CA PRO A 224 0.71 14.15 12.69
C PRO A 224 0.54 15.57 12.11
N TYR A 225 0.66 15.76 10.79
CA TYR A 225 0.35 17.06 10.16
C TYR A 225 -1.15 17.43 10.25
N ALA A 226 -2.05 16.45 10.16
CA ALA A 226 -3.48 16.67 10.35
C ALA A 226 -3.79 17.07 11.80
N VAL A 227 -3.12 16.48 12.79
CA VAL A 227 -3.25 16.92 14.20
C VAL A 227 -2.75 18.35 14.39
N LEU A 228 -1.64 18.73 13.74
CA LEU A 228 -1.09 20.08 13.80
C LEU A 228 -2.03 21.14 13.21
N THR A 229 -2.92 20.75 12.29
CA THR A 229 -3.92 21.64 11.67
C THR A 229 -4.83 22.31 12.70
N VAL A 230 -5.09 21.65 13.84
CA VAL A 230 -5.92 22.20 14.93
C VAL A 230 -5.35 23.52 15.48
N TRP A 231 -4.05 23.78 15.30
CA TRP A 231 -3.33 24.92 15.87
C TRP A 231 -2.72 25.83 14.79
N TRP A 232 -2.49 25.29 13.59
CA TRP A 232 -1.84 25.99 12.49
C TRP A 232 -2.36 25.46 11.14
N TRP A 233 -3.31 26.19 10.54
CA TRP A 233 -4.02 25.74 9.33
C TRP A 233 -3.14 25.39 8.12
N PRO A 234 -1.94 25.99 7.87
CA PRO A 234 -1.09 25.59 6.75
C PRO A 234 -0.65 24.12 6.80
N ALA A 235 -0.61 23.52 8.01
CA ALA A 235 -0.37 22.09 8.15
C ALA A 235 -1.43 21.24 7.43
N ALA A 236 -2.66 21.76 7.22
CA ALA A 236 -3.71 21.08 6.47
C ALA A 236 -3.30 20.84 5.01
N VAL A 237 -2.64 21.83 4.40
CA VAL A 237 -2.16 21.75 3.01
C VAL A 237 -1.07 20.68 2.91
N VAL A 238 -0.14 20.66 3.86
CA VAL A 238 0.92 19.64 3.93
C VAL A 238 0.31 18.24 4.16
N ALA A 239 -0.61 18.12 5.12
CA ALA A 239 -1.30 16.86 5.41
C ALA A 239 -2.04 16.32 4.19
N LEU A 240 -2.79 17.18 3.49
CA LEU A 240 -3.53 16.81 2.29
C LEU A 240 -2.59 16.41 1.14
N ALA A 241 -1.52 17.17 0.89
CA ALA A 241 -0.55 16.87 -0.15
C ALA A 241 0.15 15.52 0.09
N VAL A 242 0.60 15.27 1.33
CA VAL A 242 1.24 14.02 1.74
C VAL A 242 0.25 12.85 1.68
N ALA A 243 -0.99 13.04 2.15
CA ALA A 243 -2.04 12.03 2.09
C ALA A 243 -2.40 11.66 0.64
N LEU A 244 -2.62 12.63 -0.23
CA LEU A 244 -2.94 12.39 -1.64
C LEU A 244 -1.78 11.71 -2.37
N THR A 245 -0.54 12.15 -2.12
CA THR A 245 0.66 11.54 -2.71
C THR A 245 0.82 10.09 -2.25
N GLY A 246 0.72 9.84 -0.95
CA GLY A 246 0.82 8.48 -0.39
C GLY A 246 -0.29 7.58 -0.93
N TRP A 247 -1.53 8.08 -0.99
CA TRP A 247 -2.68 7.31 -1.47
C TRP A 247 -2.61 6.98 -2.96
N THR A 248 -2.30 7.96 -3.82
CA THR A 248 -2.21 7.74 -5.27
C THR A 248 -1.07 6.79 -5.62
N ARG A 249 0.12 7.00 -5.05
CA ARG A 249 1.27 6.12 -5.26
C ARG A 249 1.04 4.71 -4.72
N ALA A 250 0.37 4.59 -3.56
CA ALA A 250 0.01 3.28 -3.02
C ALA A 250 -0.94 2.50 -3.93
N ARG A 251 -1.87 3.20 -4.61
CA ARG A 251 -2.77 2.55 -5.58
C ARG A 251 -2.00 2.00 -6.76
N SER A 252 -1.06 2.77 -7.31
CA SER A 252 -0.21 2.34 -8.42
C SER A 252 0.71 1.18 -8.03
N ALA A 253 1.41 1.29 -6.91
CA ALA A 253 2.32 0.24 -6.42
C ALA A 253 1.57 -1.07 -6.10
N LEU A 254 0.35 -0.97 -5.59
CA LEU A 254 -0.46 -2.15 -5.32
C LEU A 254 -1.00 -2.81 -6.60
N ALA A 255 -1.35 -2.01 -7.62
CA ALA A 255 -1.73 -2.54 -8.93
C ALA A 255 -0.57 -3.32 -9.55
N GLU A 256 0.63 -2.74 -9.57
CA GLU A 256 1.84 -3.40 -10.06
C GLU A 256 2.12 -4.70 -9.29
N LEU A 257 2.02 -4.67 -7.95
CA LEU A 257 2.19 -5.87 -7.14
C LEU A 257 1.17 -6.97 -7.49
N THR A 258 -0.10 -6.62 -7.68
CA THR A 258 -1.14 -7.59 -8.03
C THR A 258 -0.96 -8.15 -9.44
N ASP A 259 -0.59 -7.30 -10.41
CA ASP A 259 -0.36 -7.71 -11.79
C ASP A 259 0.86 -8.65 -11.89
N LEU A 260 1.95 -8.35 -11.18
CA LEU A 260 3.12 -9.24 -11.08
C LEU A 260 2.80 -10.56 -10.38
N THR A 261 1.95 -10.53 -9.34
CA THR A 261 1.53 -11.74 -8.62
C THR A 261 0.68 -12.65 -9.52
N GLU A 262 -0.24 -12.07 -10.29
CA GLU A 262 -1.07 -12.78 -11.25
C GLU A 262 -0.23 -13.36 -12.40
N ALA A 263 0.66 -12.55 -13.00
CA ALA A 263 1.57 -12.99 -14.05
C ALA A 263 2.53 -14.11 -13.57
N ALA A 264 3.03 -14.01 -12.33
CA ALA A 264 3.86 -15.06 -11.75
C ALA A 264 3.08 -16.37 -11.57
N LEU A 265 1.81 -16.31 -11.20
CA LEU A 265 0.94 -17.48 -11.15
C LEU A 265 0.70 -18.07 -12.55
N ASP A 266 0.39 -17.23 -13.53
CA ASP A 266 0.12 -17.67 -14.91
C ASP A 266 1.33 -18.37 -15.55
N LEU A 267 2.54 -17.82 -15.32
CA LEU A 267 3.77 -18.33 -15.90
C LEU A 267 4.36 -19.52 -15.12
N HIS A 268 4.27 -19.52 -13.79
CA HIS A 268 4.95 -20.50 -12.94
C HIS A 268 4.01 -21.48 -12.21
N GLY A 269 2.69 -21.34 -12.37
CA GLY A 269 1.71 -22.28 -11.81
C GLY A 269 1.91 -23.71 -12.29
N ARG A 270 2.29 -23.90 -13.57
CA ARG A 270 2.66 -25.20 -14.13
C ARG A 270 3.93 -25.77 -13.50
N THR A 271 4.96 -24.94 -13.30
CA THR A 271 6.21 -25.33 -12.60
C THR A 271 5.92 -25.83 -11.18
N LEU A 272 5.00 -25.15 -10.48
CA LEU A 272 4.53 -25.60 -9.17
C LEU A 272 3.84 -26.97 -9.25
N ALA A 273 2.96 -27.17 -10.23
CA ALA A 273 2.23 -28.42 -10.41
C ALA A 273 3.15 -29.61 -10.67
N THR A 274 4.19 -29.42 -11.51
CA THR A 274 5.23 -30.41 -11.77
C THR A 274 6.06 -30.69 -10.52
N SER A 275 6.46 -29.63 -9.79
CA SER A 275 7.28 -29.76 -8.58
C SER A 275 6.55 -30.48 -7.44
N LEU A 276 5.22 -30.36 -7.38
CA LEU A 276 4.38 -31.07 -6.40
C LEU A 276 3.97 -32.48 -6.86
N GLY A 277 4.33 -32.89 -8.08
CA GLY A 277 3.96 -34.19 -8.64
C GLY A 277 2.49 -34.29 -9.06
N THR A 278 1.79 -33.17 -9.19
CA THR A 278 0.39 -33.12 -9.65
C THR A 278 0.26 -33.09 -11.17
N SER A 279 1.35 -32.80 -11.87
CA SER A 279 1.46 -32.83 -13.34
C SER A 279 2.72 -33.59 -13.77
N PRO A 280 2.68 -34.32 -14.90
CA PRO A 280 3.88 -34.91 -15.48
C PRO A 280 4.94 -33.85 -15.85
N PRO A 281 6.24 -34.19 -15.87
CA PRO A 281 7.32 -33.27 -16.24
C PRO A 281 7.20 -32.72 -17.67
N GLU A 282 6.57 -33.48 -18.57
CA GLU A 282 6.38 -33.12 -19.98
C GLU A 282 5.13 -32.27 -20.24
N SER A 283 4.38 -31.92 -19.18
CA SER A 283 3.16 -31.12 -19.31
C SER A 283 3.47 -29.69 -19.77
N THR A 284 2.88 -29.27 -20.89
CA THR A 284 3.06 -27.94 -21.48
C THR A 284 1.80 -27.08 -21.37
N GLY A 285 1.95 -25.75 -21.40
CA GLY A 285 0.85 -24.81 -21.34
C GLY A 285 0.47 -24.33 -19.93
N PRO A 286 -0.62 -23.54 -19.81
CA PRO A 286 -1.06 -22.95 -18.54
C PRO A 286 -1.66 -24.01 -17.61
N LEU A 287 -1.57 -23.76 -16.29
CA LEU A 287 -2.13 -24.61 -15.24
C LEU A 287 -3.60 -24.96 -15.54
N SER A 288 -3.96 -26.24 -15.44
CA SER A 288 -5.36 -26.68 -15.61
C SER A 288 -6.11 -26.63 -14.27
N GLN A 289 -7.44 -26.61 -14.33
CA GLN A 289 -8.26 -26.60 -13.11
C GLN A 289 -8.07 -27.87 -12.26
N ASP A 290 -7.92 -29.04 -12.88
CA ASP A 290 -7.79 -30.29 -12.13
C ASP A 290 -6.44 -30.40 -11.39
N GLU A 291 -5.38 -29.92 -12.02
CA GLU A 291 -4.06 -29.78 -11.37
C GLU A 291 -4.13 -28.78 -10.22
N GLY A 292 -4.74 -27.61 -10.41
CA GLY A 292 -4.88 -26.62 -9.33
C GLY A 292 -5.74 -27.11 -8.15
N ARG A 293 -6.79 -27.92 -8.42
CA ARG A 293 -7.53 -28.64 -7.36
C ARG A 293 -6.63 -29.62 -6.62
N ALA A 294 -5.81 -30.39 -7.34
CA ALA A 294 -4.90 -31.35 -6.73
C ALA A 294 -3.86 -30.66 -5.84
N ILE A 295 -3.26 -29.56 -6.31
CA ILE A 295 -2.35 -28.72 -5.52
C ILE A 295 -3.07 -28.22 -4.27
N THR A 296 -4.26 -27.64 -4.42
CA THR A 296 -5.05 -27.11 -3.30
C THR A 296 -5.32 -28.17 -2.24
N ARG A 297 -5.74 -29.38 -2.66
CA ARG A 297 -5.97 -30.50 -1.73
C ARG A 297 -4.69 -30.85 -0.95
N GLN A 298 -3.55 -30.91 -1.63
CA GLN A 298 -2.27 -31.23 -1.02
C GLN A 298 -1.77 -30.13 -0.07
N THR A 299 -1.91 -28.86 -0.45
CA THR A 299 -1.43 -27.72 0.34
C THR A 299 -2.33 -27.39 1.53
N ARG A 300 -3.64 -27.60 1.40
CA ARG A 300 -4.63 -27.36 2.46
C ARG A 300 -4.58 -28.43 3.56
N LYS A 301 -3.96 -29.58 3.28
CA LYS A 301 -3.74 -30.70 4.23
C LYS A 301 -5.02 -31.11 4.98
N GLY A 302 -6.17 -31.10 4.31
CA GLY A 302 -7.46 -31.53 4.89
C GLY A 302 -8.16 -30.53 5.82
N ARG A 303 -7.78 -29.24 5.82
CA ARG A 303 -8.62 -28.16 6.37
C ARG A 303 -9.64 -27.67 5.35
#